data_AF-A0A7W1Q315-F1
#
_entry.id   AF-A0A7W1Q315-F1
#
_cell.length_a   1.000
_cell.length_b   1.000
_cell.length_c   1.000
_cell.angle_alpha   90.00
_cell.angle_beta   90.00
_cell.angle_gamma   90.00
#
_symmetry.space_group_name_H-M   'P 1'
#
loop_
_entity.id
_entity.type
_entity.pdbx_description
1 polymer ?
#
loop_
_entity_poly.entity_id
_entity_poly.type
_entity_poly.pdbx_seq_one_letter_code
_entity_poly.pdbx_strand_id
1 'polypeptide(L)' 'VLSRSLEYAGQFANGPSAAYAAAKKAVDGGLDTDLRTGLDLESEMFAALFATDDLRIGMTSFVENGPGKAEFTGQ' A
#
# COMPACT_ATOMS: atom_id res chain seq x y z
N VAL A 1 21.58 -15.19 -3.23
CA VAL A 1 20.92 -14.08 -2.51
C VAL A 1 20.33 -13.06 -3.47
N LEU A 2 21.13 -12.42 -4.35
CA LEU A 2 20.65 -11.40 -5.30
C LEU A 2 19.44 -11.83 -6.14
N SER A 3 19.49 -13.01 -6.77
CA SER A 3 18.39 -13.53 -7.60
C SER A 3 17.06 -13.59 -6.83
N ARG A 4 17.09 -14.11 -5.60
CA ARG A 4 15.91 -14.21 -4.74
C ARG A 4 15.40 -12.83 -4.29
N SER A 5 16.30 -11.90 -4.00
CA SER A 5 15.94 -10.52 -3.65
C SER A 5 15.24 -9.81 -4.80
N LEU A 6 15.72 -9.99 -6.04
CA LEU A 6 15.10 -9.40 -7.24
C LEU A 6 13.72 -10.02 -7.53
N GLU A 7 13.59 -11.34 -7.39
CA GLU A 7 12.31 -12.03 -7.54
C GLU A 7 11.26 -11.51 -6.54
N TYR A 8 11.66 -11.29 -5.29
CA TYR A 8 10.77 -10.74 -4.28
C TYR A 8 10.41 -9.28 -4.55
N ALA A 9 11.40 -8.43 -4.86
CA ALA A 9 11.17 -7.02 -5.17
C ALA A 9 10.26 -6.83 -6.41
N GLY A 10 10.38 -7.71 -7.40
CA GLY A 10 9.55 -7.67 -8.61
C GLY A 10 8.05 -7.79 -8.35
N GLN A 11 7.63 -8.39 -7.23
CA GLN A 11 6.22 -8.49 -6.84
C GLN A 11 5.59 -7.13 -6.49
N PHE A 12 6.42 -6.15 -6.12
CA PHE A 12 5.97 -4.82 -5.71
C PHE A 12 6.17 -3.77 -6.81
N ALA A 13 6.95 -4.07 -7.85
CA ALA A 13 7.39 -3.09 -8.84
C ALA A 13 6.25 -2.39 -9.60
N ASN A 14 5.13 -3.10 -9.83
CA ASN A 14 3.94 -2.59 -10.51
C ASN A 14 2.74 -2.43 -9.58
N GLY A 15 2.98 -2.38 -8.26
CA GLY A 15 1.93 -2.20 -7.27
C GLY A 15 1.68 -0.74 -6.91
N PRO A 16 0.72 -0.48 -6.00
CA PRO A 16 0.33 0.86 -5.61
C PRO A 16 1.41 1.51 -4.73
N SER A 17 2.35 2.21 -5.36
CA SER A 17 3.57 2.71 -4.70
C SER A 17 3.27 3.66 -3.54
N ALA A 18 2.24 4.51 -3.66
CA ALA A 18 1.77 5.38 -2.59
C ALA A 18 1.26 4.58 -1.37
N ALA A 19 0.52 3.49 -1.61
CA ALA A 19 0.03 2.62 -0.54
C ALA A 19 1.16 1.85 0.15
N TYR A 20 2.17 1.39 -0.59
CA TYR A 20 3.36 0.76 0.01
C TYR A 20 4.14 1.74 0.89
N ALA A 21 4.32 2.99 0.43
CA ALA A 21 4.98 4.02 1.22
C ALA A 21 4.19 4.35 2.50
N ALA A 22 2.86 4.48 2.39
CA ALA A 22 1.96 4.74 3.52
C ALA A 22 2.01 3.61 4.55
N ALA A 23 1.92 2.34 4.09
CA ALA A 23 2.01 1.18 4.97
C ALA A 23 3.35 1.12 5.69
N LYS A 24 4.46 1.37 4.98
CA LYS A 24 5.79 1.42 5.59
C LYS A 24 5.89 2.50 6.66
N LYS A 25 5.40 3.72 6.37
CA LYS A 25 5.41 4.83 7.32
C LYS A 25 4.56 4.53 8.57
N ALA A 26 3.39 3.90 8.39
CA ALA A 26 2.53 3.51 9.50
C ALA A 26 3.16 2.43 10.38
N VAL A 27 3.79 1.41 9.78
CA VAL A 27 4.50 0.36 10.52
C VAL A 27 5.72 0.93 11.26
N ASP A 28 6.59 1.65 10.56
CA ASP A 28 7.82 2.20 11.15
C ASP A 28 7.48 3.19 12.27
N GLY A 29 6.53 4.11 12.05
CA GLY A 29 6.12 5.10 13.05
C GLY A 29 5.27 4.52 14.19
N GLY A 30 4.43 3.52 13.91
CA GLY A 30 3.54 2.89 14.89
C GLY A 30 4.28 2.02 15.90
N LEU A 31 5.39 1.38 15.49
CA LEU A 31 6.22 0.56 16.37
C LEU A 31 6.98 1.37 17.42
N ASP A 32 7.24 2.64 17.17
CA ASP A 32 7.98 3.55 18.06
C ASP A 32 7.07 4.32 19.02
N THR A 33 5.78 3.99 19.11
CA THR A 33 4.79 4.73 19.91
C THR A 33 3.79 3.81 20.65
N ASP A 34 2.87 4.41 21.40
CA ASP A 34 1.79 3.67 22.06
C ASP A 34 0.69 3.26 21.06
N LEU A 35 -0.08 2.22 21.42
CA LEU A 35 -1.10 1.65 20.55
C LEU A 35 -2.09 2.68 19.99
N ARG A 36 -2.53 3.65 20.81
CA ARG A 36 -3.53 4.62 20.36
C ARG A 36 -2.94 5.55 19.29
N THR A 37 -1.75 6.07 19.55
CA THR A 37 -1.03 6.92 18.58
C THR A 37 -0.72 6.16 17.28
N GLY A 38 -0.37 4.88 17.38
CA GLY A 38 -0.16 4.01 16.22
C GLY A 38 -1.43 3.84 15.36
N LEU A 39 -2.57 3.58 16.00
CA LEU A 39 -3.87 3.45 15.31
C LEU A 39 -4.32 4.77 14.66
N ASP A 40 -4.05 5.90 15.30
CA ASP A 40 -4.32 7.23 14.72
C ASP A 40 -3.46 7.46 13.46
N LEU A 41 -2.17 7.09 13.50
CA LEU A 41 -1.28 7.17 12.33
C LEU A 41 -1.73 6.25 11.19
N GLU A 42 -2.09 5.00 11.48
CA GLU A 42 -2.62 4.06 10.48
C GLU A 42 -3.89 4.61 9.83
N SER A 43 -4.80 5.18 10.62
CA SER A 43 -6.05 5.77 10.15
C SER A 43 -5.81 6.95 9.22
N GLU A 44 -4.88 7.85 9.57
CA GLU A 44 -4.49 8.99 8.72
C GLU A 44 -3.88 8.51 7.39
N MET A 45 -2.92 7.58 7.46
CA MET A 45 -2.23 7.06 6.27
C MET A 45 -3.19 6.33 5.34
N PHE A 46 -4.14 5.55 5.89
CA PHE A 46 -5.15 4.87 5.10
C PHE A 46 -6.13 5.86 4.44
N ALA A 47 -6.61 6.86 5.19
CA ALA A 47 -7.52 7.87 4.66
C ALA A 47 -6.90 8.66 3.50
N ALA A 48 -5.61 8.98 3.57
CA ALA A 48 -4.91 9.69 2.50
C ALA A 48 -4.90 8.92 1.17
N LEU A 49 -4.95 7.58 1.19
CA LEU A 49 -4.98 6.77 -0.02
C LEU A 49 -6.26 6.98 -0.83
N PHE A 50 -7.35 7.47 -0.22
CA PHE A 50 -8.59 7.72 -0.96
C PHE A 50 -8.45 8.82 -2.02
N ALA A 51 -7.38 9.62 -1.96
CA ALA A 51 -7.06 10.64 -2.93
C ALA A 51 -6.20 10.14 -4.11
N THR A 52 -5.76 8.87 -4.11
CA THR A 52 -4.89 8.32 -5.17
C THR A 52 -5.70 7.68 -6.30
N ASP A 53 -5.12 7.68 -7.49
CA ASP A 53 -5.72 6.99 -8.65
C ASP A 53 -5.70 5.47 -8.45
N ASP A 54 -4.63 4.97 -7.83
CA ASP A 54 -4.46 3.55 -7.54
C ASP A 54 -5.55 2.99 -6.61
N LEU A 55 -6.06 3.77 -5.65
CA LEU A 55 -7.16 3.33 -4.80
C LEU A 55 -8.46 3.17 -5.62
N ARG A 56 -8.75 4.14 -6.49
CA ARG A 56 -9.90 4.06 -7.41
C ARG A 56 -9.77 2.86 -8.34
N ILE A 57 -8.61 2.65 -8.95
CA ILE A 57 -8.34 1.50 -9.84
C ILE A 57 -8.52 0.19 -9.09
N GLY A 58 -7.91 0.07 -7.90
CA GLY A 58 -7.98 -1.13 -7.07
C GLY A 58 -9.41 -1.48 -6.69
N MET A 59 -10.20 -0.51 -6.24
CA MET A 59 -11.60 -0.72 -5.87
C MET A 59 -12.47 -1.11 -7.07
N THR A 60 -12.35 -0.39 -8.19
CA THR A 60 -13.12 -0.71 -9.41
C THR A 60 -12.78 -2.10 -9.91
N SER A 61 -11.50 -2.42 -10.05
CA SER A 61 -11.05 -3.73 -10.51
C SER A 61 -11.49 -4.85 -9.57
N PHE A 62 -11.43 -4.63 -8.24
CA PHE A 62 -11.89 -5.60 -7.27
C PHE A 62 -13.38 -5.93 -7.41
N VAL A 63 -14.22 -4.90 -7.57
CA VAL A 63 -15.67 -5.09 -7.76
C VAL A 63 -15.99 -5.80 -9.07
N GLU A 64 -15.29 -5.45 -10.15
CA GLU A 64 -15.56 -5.98 -11.49
C GLU A 64 -14.96 -7.37 -11.74
N ASN A 65 -13.75 -7.62 -11.23
CA ASN A 65 -12.90 -8.76 -11.62
C ASN A 65 -12.41 -9.60 -10.43
N GLY A 66 -12.68 -9.17 -9.19
CA GLY A 66 -12.15 -9.80 -7.99
C GLY A 66 -10.69 -9.43 -7.69
N PRO A 67 -10.07 -10.09 -6.69
CA PRO A 67 -8.75 -9.70 -6.19
C PRO A 67 -7.62 -9.97 -7.20
N GLY A 68 -6.61 -9.09 -7.17
CA GLY A 68 -5.34 -9.29 -7.90
C GLY A 68 -5.40 -9.04 -9.41
N LYS A 69 -6.43 -8.31 -9.89
CA LYS A 69 -6.62 -7.98 -11.31
C LYS A 69 -6.40 -6.51 -11.64
N ALA A 70 -6.05 -5.69 -10.65
CA ALA A 70 -5.80 -4.26 -10.82
C ALA A 70 -4.42 -4.01 -11.46
N GLU A 71 -4.35 -3.02 -12.36
CA GLU A 71 -3.10 -2.50 -12.91
C GLU A 71 -2.83 -1.11 -12.31
N PHE A 72 -1.89 -1.04 -11.38
CA PHE A 72 -1.57 0.20 -10.67
C PHE A 72 -0.56 1.05 -11.44
N THR A 73 -0.61 2.35 -11.19
CA THR A 73 0.19 3.40 -11.84
C THR A 73 1.21 4.04 -10.90
N GLY A 74 1.06 3.84 -9.58
CA GLY A 74 1.88 4.45 -8.55
C GLY A 74 1.47 5.87 -8.15
N GLN A 75 0.29 6.34 -8.60
CA GLN A 75 -0.24 7.70 -8.36
C GLN A 75 -1.54 7.68 -7.55
#